data_AF-A0A927V4K0-F1
#
_entry.id   AF-A0A927V4K0-F1
#
_cell.length_a   1.000
_cell.length_b   1.000
_cell.length_c   1.000
_cell.angle_alpha   90.00
_cell.angle_beta   90.00
_cell.angle_gamma   90.00
#
_symmetry.space_group_name_H-M   'P 1'
#
loop_
_entity.id
_entity.type
_entity.pdbx_description
1 polymer ?
#
loop_
_entity_poly.entity_id
_entity_poly.type
_entity_poly.pdbx_seq_one_letter_code
_entity_poly.pdbx_strand_id
1 'polypeptide(L)'
;MRMDNKIFSETLRDLRKSKGMSQEQLSEKLGISVQAVSKWECAQSYPDIELLPVIADIMKVSIDYLLRGVEFVNNKGSLNAGKISDDNAETNSKIGKEVGLPDDNVLRIVQFKGRKLLRQDNYDPQIKIPLYIEGGELEDVDTVEIWGNANIEGDINGSVNAGGGVNCGNVGDYVEAGGGVNCGCVGDYVEARGGVNCGPVGDYVEAGGGVNCGPVGDYVEAGGGVNCGAVGEYVEASGDVKCTTVGGDVTAGRNVECEDVAGDVTAGGKVTCKNVEGDVTAGSSVEIEDINN
;
A
#
# COMPACT_ATOMS: atom_id res chain seq x y z
N MET A 1 1.41 18.58 -29.47
CA MET A 1 2.21 18.72 -28.25
C MET A 1 3.30 19.73 -28.55
N ARG A 2 3.28 20.93 -27.95
CA ARG A 2 4.35 21.93 -28.13
C ARG A 2 5.45 21.53 -27.15
N MET A 3 6.55 20.99 -27.65
CA MET A 3 7.75 20.75 -26.86
C MET A 3 8.36 22.12 -26.56
N ASP A 4 8.64 22.43 -25.29
CA ASP A 4 9.27 23.70 -24.92
C ASP A 4 10.74 23.69 -25.38
N ASN A 5 11.00 24.35 -26.52
CA ASN A 5 12.32 24.47 -27.16
C ASN A 5 13.40 25.04 -26.24
N LYS A 6 12.98 25.69 -25.15
CA LYS A 6 13.89 26.31 -24.19
C LYS A 6 14.76 25.28 -23.46
N ILE A 7 14.19 24.15 -23.03
CA ILE A 7 14.90 23.14 -22.24
C ILE A 7 16.05 22.52 -23.06
N PHE A 8 15.73 21.99 -24.24
CA PHE A 8 16.74 21.42 -25.15
C PHE A 8 17.84 22.43 -25.50
N SER A 9 17.47 23.69 -25.82
CA SER A 9 18.43 24.72 -26.20
C SER A 9 19.45 25.02 -25.10
N GLU A 10 18.99 25.05 -23.85
CA GLU A 10 19.83 25.31 -22.67
C GLU A 10 20.71 24.09 -22.37
N THR A 11 20.12 22.90 -22.34
CA THR A 11 20.84 21.63 -22.10
C THR A 11 21.94 21.40 -23.13
N LEU A 12 21.66 21.56 -24.42
CA LEU A 12 22.66 21.39 -25.48
C LEU A 12 23.82 22.38 -25.31
N ARG A 13 23.50 23.65 -25.04
CA ARG A 13 24.50 24.70 -24.85
C ARG A 13 25.40 24.43 -23.66
N ASP A 14 24.83 23.97 -22.56
CA ASP A 14 25.56 23.71 -21.32
C ASP A 14 26.43 22.46 -21.44
N LEU A 15 25.93 21.39 -22.06
CA LEU A 15 26.72 20.20 -22.40
C LEU A 15 27.88 20.51 -23.34
N ARG A 16 27.64 21.35 -24.36
CA ARG A 16 28.69 21.76 -25.28
C ARG A 16 29.78 22.53 -24.54
N LYS A 17 29.39 23.47 -23.68
CA LYS A 17 30.33 24.28 -22.86
C LYS A 17 31.07 23.45 -21.82
N SER A 18 30.42 22.49 -21.16
CA SER A 18 31.07 21.62 -20.17
C SER A 18 32.14 20.73 -20.79
N LYS A 19 32.01 20.41 -22.08
CA LYS A 19 33.03 19.72 -22.88
C LYS A 19 34.05 20.64 -23.54
N GLY A 20 34.00 21.95 -23.27
CA GLY A 20 34.93 22.93 -23.82
C GLY A 20 34.83 23.11 -25.35
N MET A 21 33.71 22.74 -25.96
CA MET A 21 33.52 22.83 -27.42
C MET A 21 32.95 24.19 -27.83
N SER A 22 33.42 24.75 -28.95
CA SER A 22 32.78 25.89 -29.62
C SER A 22 31.59 25.44 -30.49
N GLN A 23 30.74 26.38 -30.92
CA GLN A 23 29.63 26.06 -31.84
C GLN A 23 30.15 25.55 -33.19
N GLU A 24 31.29 26.10 -33.64
CA GLU A 24 31.99 25.68 -34.85
C GLU A 24 32.44 24.22 -34.74
N GLN A 25 33.08 23.86 -33.62
CA GLN A 25 33.55 22.48 -33.37
C GLN A 25 32.40 21.48 -33.30
N LEU A 26 31.27 21.86 -32.70
CA LEU A 26 30.07 21.00 -32.69
C LEU A 26 29.49 20.86 -34.10
N SER A 27 29.42 21.96 -34.87
CA SER A 27 28.90 21.93 -36.24
C SER A 27 29.75 21.09 -37.18
N GLU A 28 31.09 21.12 -37.01
CA GLU A 28 32.05 20.31 -37.77
C GLU A 28 31.86 18.82 -37.48
N LYS A 29 31.72 18.44 -36.20
CA LYS A 29 31.43 17.05 -35.79
C LYS A 29 30.10 16.52 -36.33
N LEU A 30 29.12 17.39 -36.52
CA LEU A 30 27.78 17.05 -37.03
C LEU A 30 27.67 17.16 -38.55
N GLY A 31 28.67 17.72 -39.25
CA GLY A 31 28.63 17.95 -40.69
C GLY A 31 27.58 18.99 -41.13
N ILE A 32 27.30 19.99 -40.28
CA ILE A 32 26.26 21.01 -40.50
C ILE A 32 26.84 22.43 -40.42
N SER A 33 26.04 23.44 -40.77
CA SER A 33 26.41 24.84 -40.62
C SER A 33 26.43 25.28 -39.15
N VAL A 34 27.38 26.13 -38.75
CA VAL A 34 27.46 26.77 -37.43
C VAL A 34 26.15 27.49 -37.07
N GLN A 35 25.51 28.12 -38.05
CA GLN A 35 24.24 28.83 -37.90
C GLN A 35 23.10 27.91 -37.45
N ALA A 36 23.13 26.63 -37.81
CA ALA A 36 22.14 25.66 -37.35
C ALA A 36 22.28 25.41 -35.84
N VAL A 37 23.51 25.17 -35.37
CA VAL A 37 23.81 25.02 -33.93
C VAL A 37 23.42 26.27 -33.15
N SER A 38 23.73 27.46 -33.67
CA SER A 38 23.34 28.74 -33.05
C SER A 38 21.82 28.86 -32.89
N LYS A 39 21.04 28.54 -33.94
CA LYS A 39 19.58 28.57 -33.87
C LYS A 39 19.00 27.58 -32.86
N TRP A 40 19.62 26.40 -32.71
CA TRP A 40 19.23 25.42 -31.71
C TRP A 40 19.47 25.91 -30.30
N GLU A 41 20.66 26.45 -30.01
CA GLU A 41 21.01 26.98 -28.68
C GLU A 41 20.30 28.29 -28.32
N CYS A 42 19.71 28.98 -29.32
CA CYS A 42 18.87 30.16 -29.13
C CYS A 42 17.37 29.86 -29.15
N ALA A 43 16.96 28.58 -29.10
CA ALA A 43 15.57 28.13 -29.14
C ALA A 43 14.77 28.64 -30.37
N GLN A 44 15.46 28.92 -31.49
CA GLN A 44 14.84 29.40 -32.73
C GLN A 44 14.41 28.26 -33.66
N SER A 45 15.05 27.09 -33.56
CA SER A 45 14.68 25.88 -34.28
C SER A 45 15.13 24.64 -33.52
N TYR A 46 14.76 23.45 -34.00
CA TYR A 46 15.25 22.16 -33.50
C TYR A 46 16.16 21.49 -34.54
N PRO A 47 17.08 20.61 -34.12
CA PRO A 47 17.69 19.63 -35.03
C PRO A 47 16.62 18.69 -35.60
N ASP A 48 16.92 18.12 -36.76
CA ASP A 48 16.15 17.00 -37.29
C ASP A 48 16.25 15.80 -36.32
N ILE A 49 15.21 14.96 -36.30
CA ILE A 49 15.15 13.79 -35.42
C ILE A 49 16.33 12.85 -35.65
N GLU A 50 16.84 12.77 -36.88
CA GLU A 50 17.99 11.96 -37.26
C GLU A 50 19.30 12.44 -36.63
N LEU A 51 19.39 13.72 -36.25
CA LEU A 51 20.59 14.29 -35.63
C LEU A 51 20.60 14.10 -34.11
N LEU A 52 19.46 13.82 -33.48
CA LEU A 52 19.37 13.67 -32.02
C LEU A 52 20.24 12.53 -31.46
N PRO A 53 20.29 11.32 -32.05
CA PRO A 53 21.19 10.27 -31.59
C PRO A 53 22.66 10.67 -31.68
N VAL A 54 23.06 11.33 -32.78
CA VAL A 54 24.44 11.75 -33.01
C VAL A 54 24.86 12.84 -32.01
N ILE A 55 23.97 13.80 -31.73
CA ILE A 55 24.22 14.82 -30.70
C ILE A 55 24.36 14.16 -29.33
N ALA A 56 23.48 13.22 -28.98
CA ALA A 56 23.53 12.48 -27.73
C ALA A 56 24.87 11.71 -27.57
N ASP A 57 25.35 11.06 -28.63
CA ASP A 57 26.63 10.33 -28.65
C ASP A 57 27.85 11.24 -28.48
N ILE A 58 27.85 12.43 -29.09
CA ILE A 58 28.89 13.45 -28.91
C ILE A 58 28.88 13.96 -27.46
N MET A 59 27.68 14.20 -26.92
CA MET A 59 27.51 14.69 -25.57
C MET A 59 27.67 13.60 -24.49
N LYS A 60 27.76 12.32 -24.87
CA LYS A 60 27.85 11.17 -23.94
C LYS A 60 26.71 11.16 -22.94
N VAL A 61 25.51 11.32 -23.47
CA VAL A 61 24.28 11.63 -22.74
C VAL A 61 23.14 10.90 -23.45
N SER A 62 22.03 10.60 -22.79
CA SER A 62 20.88 9.99 -23.47
C SER A 62 20.12 11.04 -24.30
N ILE A 63 19.41 10.60 -25.36
CA ILE A 63 18.52 11.50 -26.12
C ILE A 63 17.47 12.12 -25.18
N ASP A 64 17.00 11.36 -24.19
CA ASP A 64 16.03 11.88 -23.24
C ASP A 64 16.62 12.99 -22.36
N TYR A 65 17.84 12.82 -21.83
CA TYR A 65 18.55 13.88 -21.13
C TYR A 65 18.69 15.12 -22.00
N LEU A 66 19.09 14.93 -23.26
CA LEU A 66 19.26 16.03 -24.21
C LEU A 66 17.95 16.82 -24.44
N LEU A 67 16.79 16.15 -24.47
CA LEU A 67 15.49 16.77 -24.70
C LEU A 67 14.83 17.34 -23.44
N ARG A 68 15.12 16.79 -22.26
CA ARG A 68 14.42 17.10 -21.00
C ARG A 68 15.28 17.72 -19.91
N GLY A 69 16.61 17.66 -20.02
CA GLY A 69 17.56 18.21 -19.05
C GLY A 69 17.70 17.43 -17.74
N VAL A 70 17.23 16.18 -17.67
CA VAL A 70 17.27 15.33 -16.47
C VAL A 70 17.82 13.94 -16.78
N GLU A 71 18.74 13.42 -15.96
CA GLU A 71 19.28 12.06 -16.14
C GLU A 71 18.32 11.04 -15.54
N PHE A 72 17.95 10.03 -16.32
CA PHE A 72 17.37 8.83 -15.75
C PHE A 72 18.49 8.03 -15.07
N VAL A 73 18.57 8.12 -13.75
CA VAL A 73 19.36 7.18 -12.96
C VAL A 73 18.64 5.84 -13.01
N ASN A 74 18.98 4.99 -13.98
CA ASN A 74 18.64 3.58 -13.93
C ASN A 74 19.43 2.98 -12.78
N ASN A 75 18.82 2.81 -11.62
CA ASN A 75 19.46 2.11 -10.50
C ASN A 75 19.45 0.60 -10.75
N LYS A 76 20.16 0.17 -11.81
CA LYS A 76 20.53 -1.22 -12.02
C LYS A 76 21.82 -1.46 -11.27
N GLY A 77 21.72 -2.17 -10.14
CA GLY A 77 22.79 -3.01 -9.61
C GLY A 77 24.09 -2.30 -9.23
N SER A 78 24.34 -2.25 -7.93
CA SER A 78 25.68 -2.17 -7.34
C SER A 78 26.75 -2.93 -8.13
N LEU A 79 27.74 -2.20 -8.66
CA LEU A 79 29.15 -2.52 -8.39
C LEU A 79 29.89 -1.21 -8.04
N ASN A 80 30.19 -1.10 -6.75
CA ASN A 80 31.10 -0.19 -6.04
C ASN A 80 31.99 0.75 -6.88
N ALA A 81 31.93 2.05 -6.56
CA ALA A 81 33.07 2.78 -5.98
C ALA A 81 32.67 4.21 -5.54
N GLY A 82 32.95 4.55 -4.28
CA GLY A 82 33.30 5.92 -3.85
C GLY A 82 32.20 6.73 -3.17
N LYS A 83 32.31 6.80 -1.83
CA LYS A 83 31.62 7.77 -0.96
C LYS A 83 31.74 9.21 -1.47
N ILE A 84 30.63 9.96 -1.46
CA ILE A 84 30.62 11.38 -1.07
C ILE A 84 29.43 11.61 -0.14
N SER A 85 29.78 12.15 1.02
CA SER A 85 28.97 12.56 2.16
C SER A 85 28.16 13.84 1.90
N ASP A 86 26.97 13.85 2.47
CA ASP A 86 26.29 14.93 3.19
C ASP A 86 25.92 16.26 2.50
N ASP A 87 24.73 16.71 2.92
CA ASP A 87 24.19 18.07 2.93
C ASP A 87 23.56 18.61 1.63
N ASN A 88 22.24 18.39 1.49
CA ASN A 88 21.21 19.44 1.30
C ASN A 88 19.85 18.82 0.91
N ALA A 89 19.01 18.54 1.91
CA ALA A 89 17.76 17.78 1.80
C ALA A 89 16.50 18.60 1.45
N GLU A 90 16.60 19.85 0.95
CA GLU A 90 15.41 20.74 0.93
C GLU A 90 14.98 21.35 -0.41
N THR A 91 15.61 21.01 -1.55
CA THR A 91 15.26 21.65 -2.85
C THR A 91 14.62 20.72 -3.88
N ASN A 92 14.49 19.42 -3.61
CA ASN A 92 13.96 18.45 -4.60
C ASN A 92 12.44 18.19 -4.51
N SER A 93 11.68 19.00 -3.76
CA SER A 93 10.27 18.72 -3.47
C SER A 93 9.27 18.87 -4.64
N LYS A 94 9.64 19.31 -5.85
CA LYS A 94 8.61 19.66 -6.86
C LYS A 94 8.74 19.16 -8.29
N ILE A 95 9.77 18.39 -8.66
CA ILE A 95 9.88 17.93 -10.05
C ILE A 95 10.43 16.50 -10.07
N GLY A 96 9.52 15.52 -10.24
CA GLY A 96 9.88 14.11 -10.35
C GLY A 96 9.03 13.17 -9.50
N LYS A 97 7.69 13.29 -9.54
CA LYS A 97 6.85 12.15 -9.13
C LYS A 97 6.95 11.13 -10.27
N GLU A 98 7.54 9.97 -10.00
CA GLU A 98 7.52 8.81 -10.91
C GLU A 98 6.14 8.70 -11.56
N VAL A 99 6.12 8.79 -12.89
CA VAL A 99 4.91 8.58 -13.68
C VAL A 99 4.94 7.11 -14.13
N GLY A 100 4.87 6.20 -13.18
CA GLY A 100 4.87 4.75 -13.39
C GLY A 100 4.52 4.02 -12.09
N LEU A 101 3.98 2.80 -12.21
CA LEU A 101 3.89 1.88 -11.06
C LEU A 101 5.31 1.31 -10.82
N PRO A 102 5.76 1.16 -9.56
CA PRO A 102 7.05 0.55 -9.26
C PRO A 102 7.14 -0.91 -9.75
N ASP A 103 8.35 -1.37 -10.01
CA ASP A 103 8.67 -2.78 -10.30
C ASP A 103 9.22 -3.42 -9.01
N ASP A 104 8.31 -3.77 -8.09
CA ASP A 104 8.60 -4.09 -6.68
C ASP A 104 7.93 -5.40 -6.20
N ASN A 105 7.63 -6.32 -7.10
CA ASN A 105 7.02 -7.62 -6.81
C ASN A 105 5.62 -7.59 -6.16
N VAL A 106 4.97 -6.42 -6.11
CA VAL A 106 3.61 -6.27 -5.60
C VAL A 106 2.59 -6.50 -6.72
N LEU A 107 1.66 -7.41 -6.50
CA LEU A 107 0.52 -7.58 -7.41
C LEU A 107 -0.48 -6.46 -7.17
N ARG A 108 -0.66 -5.58 -8.16
CA ARG A 108 -1.57 -4.42 -8.05
C ARG A 108 -2.89 -4.66 -8.78
N ILE A 109 -3.99 -4.58 -8.03
CA ILE A 109 -5.36 -4.61 -8.58
C ILE A 109 -5.88 -3.18 -8.64
N VAL A 110 -5.98 -2.62 -9.85
CA VAL A 110 -6.28 -1.20 -10.07
C VAL A 110 -7.37 -1.00 -11.12
N GLN A 111 -8.05 0.15 -11.06
CA GLN A 111 -9.01 0.56 -12.08
C GLN A 111 -8.39 1.62 -13.00
N PHE A 112 -8.67 1.52 -14.30
CA PHE A 112 -8.34 2.56 -15.28
C PHE A 112 -9.60 3.16 -15.87
N LYS A 113 -9.65 4.49 -15.97
CA LYS A 113 -10.65 5.21 -16.77
C LYS A 113 -9.96 5.83 -17.99
N GLY A 114 -10.08 5.16 -19.13
CA GLY A 114 -9.30 5.49 -20.32
C GLY A 114 -7.80 5.30 -20.05
N ARG A 115 -7.00 6.36 -20.21
CA ARG A 115 -5.54 6.34 -19.91
C ARG A 115 -5.20 6.76 -18.48
N LYS A 116 -6.20 7.07 -17.65
CA LYS A 116 -5.99 7.55 -16.28
C LYS A 116 -6.14 6.38 -15.32
N LEU A 117 -5.05 6.09 -14.60
CA LEU A 117 -5.05 5.22 -13.44
C LEU A 117 -5.87 5.88 -12.31
N LEU A 118 -6.87 5.17 -11.80
CA LEU A 118 -7.68 5.60 -10.66
C LEU A 118 -6.95 5.19 -9.38
N ARG A 119 -6.63 6.18 -8.54
CA ARG A 119 -5.96 5.97 -7.25
C ARG A 119 -6.97 5.67 -6.15
N GLN A 120 -6.47 5.28 -4.98
CA GLN A 120 -7.23 4.92 -3.78
C GLN A 120 -8.25 5.98 -3.33
N ASP A 121 -8.10 7.25 -3.71
CA ASP A 121 -8.99 8.36 -3.37
C ASP A 121 -10.09 8.65 -4.40
N ASN A 122 -10.05 7.97 -5.56
CA ASN A 122 -10.94 8.27 -6.68
C ASN A 122 -11.25 7.01 -7.50
N TYR A 123 -11.78 5.98 -6.83
CA TYR A 123 -12.31 4.74 -7.41
C TYR A 123 -13.84 4.68 -7.24
N ASP A 124 -14.50 3.80 -8.00
CA ASP A 124 -15.93 3.53 -7.79
C ASP A 124 -16.12 2.48 -6.68
N PRO A 125 -16.69 2.84 -5.52
CA PRO A 125 -16.84 1.92 -4.40
C PRO A 125 -17.87 0.81 -4.64
N GLN A 126 -18.68 0.90 -5.69
CA GLN A 126 -19.63 -0.16 -6.05
C GLN A 126 -18.98 -1.29 -6.84
N ILE A 127 -17.80 -1.05 -7.42
CA ILE A 127 -17.08 -2.04 -8.19
C ILE A 127 -16.20 -2.86 -7.24
N LYS A 128 -16.39 -4.19 -7.28
CA LYS A 128 -15.47 -5.18 -6.72
C LYS A 128 -14.78 -5.90 -7.87
N ILE A 129 -13.45 -5.80 -7.94
CA ILE A 129 -12.66 -6.38 -9.03
C ILE A 129 -12.45 -7.87 -8.74
N PRO A 130 -12.92 -8.79 -9.62
CA PRO A 130 -12.68 -10.21 -9.42
C PRO A 130 -11.24 -10.59 -9.78
N LEU A 131 -10.60 -11.39 -8.93
CA LEU A 131 -9.33 -12.07 -9.22
C LEU A 131 -9.53 -13.56 -8.92
N TYR A 132 -9.18 -14.42 -9.86
CA TYR A 132 -9.24 -15.88 -9.70
C TYR A 132 -7.81 -16.41 -9.72
N ILE A 133 -7.40 -17.08 -8.64
CA ILE A 133 -6.07 -17.68 -8.51
C ILE A 133 -6.20 -19.18 -8.83
N GLU A 134 -5.94 -19.55 -10.09
CA GLU A 134 -5.94 -20.95 -10.52
C GLU A 134 -4.78 -21.72 -9.87
N GLY A 135 -5.08 -22.86 -9.24
CA GLY A 135 -4.07 -23.66 -8.52
C GLY A 135 -3.99 -23.36 -7.02
N GLY A 136 -4.71 -22.34 -6.54
CA GLY A 136 -4.91 -22.05 -5.12
C GLY A 136 -3.97 -21.00 -4.52
N GLU A 137 -2.80 -20.76 -5.13
CA GLU A 137 -1.76 -19.88 -4.58
C GLU A 137 -1.11 -19.01 -5.67
N LEU A 138 -0.74 -17.77 -5.31
CA LEU A 138 0.08 -16.90 -6.14
C LEU A 138 1.57 -17.16 -5.83
N GLU A 139 2.28 -17.83 -6.75
CA GLU A 139 3.74 -17.98 -6.65
C GLU A 139 4.43 -16.60 -6.80
N ASP A 140 5.48 -16.37 -6.01
CA ASP A 140 6.34 -15.18 -6.05
C ASP A 140 5.64 -13.82 -5.81
N VAL A 141 4.48 -13.78 -5.14
CA VAL A 141 3.82 -12.52 -4.76
C VAL A 141 3.78 -12.37 -3.24
N ASP A 142 4.56 -11.42 -2.72
CA ASP A 142 4.64 -11.14 -1.29
C ASP A 142 3.49 -10.24 -0.81
N THR A 143 2.89 -9.44 -1.71
CA THR A 143 1.83 -8.50 -1.34
C THR A 143 0.87 -8.25 -2.49
N VAL A 144 -0.42 -8.24 -2.18
CA VAL A 144 -1.50 -7.81 -3.07
C VAL A 144 -1.98 -6.43 -2.65
N GLU A 145 -1.79 -5.43 -3.50
CA GLU A 145 -2.23 -4.05 -3.28
C GLU A 145 -3.45 -3.72 -4.15
N ILE A 146 -4.56 -3.34 -3.51
CA ILE A 146 -5.86 -3.12 -4.14
C ILE A 146 -6.26 -1.65 -4.04
N TRP A 147 -6.37 -0.97 -5.18
CA TRP A 147 -6.84 0.42 -5.23
C TRP A 147 -8.36 0.45 -5.41
N GLY A 148 -9.05 0.14 -4.31
CA GLY A 148 -10.49 0.09 -4.22
C GLY A 148 -10.97 -1.20 -3.57
N ASN A 149 -11.98 -1.85 -4.15
CA ASN A 149 -12.48 -3.12 -3.65
C ASN A 149 -12.10 -4.29 -4.57
N ALA A 150 -11.84 -5.46 -3.99
CA ALA A 150 -11.59 -6.69 -4.74
C ALA A 150 -12.37 -7.87 -4.17
N ASN A 151 -12.62 -8.86 -5.03
CA ASN A 151 -13.09 -10.19 -4.67
C ASN A 151 -12.07 -11.20 -5.20
N ILE A 152 -11.23 -11.72 -4.31
CA ILE A 152 -10.17 -12.65 -4.64
C ILE A 152 -10.66 -14.05 -4.30
N GLU A 153 -10.75 -14.91 -5.31
CA GLU A 153 -11.05 -16.33 -5.18
C GLU A 153 -9.74 -17.11 -5.21
N GLY A 154 -9.28 -17.52 -4.02
CA GLY A 154 -8.02 -18.23 -3.79
C GLY A 154 -7.28 -17.71 -2.57
N ASP A 155 -6.22 -18.41 -2.19
CA ASP A 155 -5.39 -18.08 -1.03
C ASP A 155 -4.23 -17.17 -1.45
N ILE A 156 -3.78 -16.34 -0.51
CA ILE A 156 -2.71 -15.37 -0.69
C ILE A 156 -1.61 -15.72 0.31
N ASN A 157 -0.43 -16.05 -0.17
CA ASN A 157 0.68 -16.47 0.70
C ASN A 157 1.28 -15.32 1.51
N GLY A 158 1.14 -14.08 1.03
CA GLY A 158 1.66 -12.89 1.69
C GLY A 158 0.57 -11.99 2.27
N SER A 159 0.76 -10.68 2.12
CA SER A 159 -0.10 -9.65 2.72
C SER A 159 -1.13 -9.07 1.76
N VAL A 160 -2.23 -8.51 2.29
CA VAL A 160 -3.27 -7.81 1.51
C VAL A 160 -3.47 -6.38 1.99
N ASN A 161 -3.30 -5.42 1.09
CA ASN A 161 -3.50 -3.99 1.36
C ASN A 161 -4.61 -3.44 0.46
N ALA A 162 -5.79 -3.16 1.03
CA ALA A 162 -6.96 -2.71 0.28
C ALA A 162 -7.40 -1.29 0.64
N GLY A 163 -7.61 -0.46 -0.38
CA GLY A 163 -8.18 0.87 -0.18
C GLY A 163 -9.65 0.92 0.19
N GLY A 164 -10.38 -0.15 -0.11
CA GLY A 164 -11.79 -0.35 0.20
C GLY A 164 -11.99 -1.69 0.88
N GLY A 165 -13.11 -2.36 0.59
CA GLY A 165 -13.40 -3.68 1.12
C GLY A 165 -12.79 -4.79 0.27
N VAL A 166 -12.36 -5.87 0.93
CA VAL A 166 -11.75 -7.03 0.28
C VAL A 166 -12.44 -8.30 0.72
N ASN A 167 -12.68 -9.19 -0.25
CA ASN A 167 -12.98 -10.58 0.01
C ASN A 167 -11.79 -11.42 -0.45
N CYS A 168 -11.35 -12.41 0.34
CA CYS A 168 -10.23 -13.28 -0.02
C CYS A 168 -10.35 -14.69 0.58
N GLY A 169 -9.52 -15.63 0.13
CA GLY A 169 -9.32 -16.91 0.81
C GLY A 169 -8.47 -16.74 2.06
N ASN A 170 -7.60 -17.72 2.35
CA ASN A 170 -6.62 -17.58 3.42
C ASN A 170 -5.57 -16.53 3.06
N VAL A 171 -5.01 -15.88 4.08
CA VAL A 171 -3.92 -14.90 3.96
C VAL A 171 -2.79 -15.33 4.88
N GLY A 172 -1.58 -15.46 4.33
CA GLY A 172 -0.42 -15.96 5.06
C GLY A 172 0.10 -15.00 6.12
N ASP A 173 0.08 -13.70 5.83
CA ASP A 173 0.53 -12.66 6.76
C ASP A 173 -0.68 -11.88 7.31
N TYR A 174 -0.83 -10.60 6.96
CA TYR A 174 -1.87 -9.70 7.46
C TYR A 174 -2.79 -9.13 6.37
N VAL A 175 -3.90 -8.54 6.82
CA VAL A 175 -4.85 -7.81 5.95
C VAL A 175 -5.11 -6.41 6.50
N GLU A 176 -4.82 -5.38 5.72
CA GLU A 176 -5.24 -4.00 5.97
C GLU A 176 -6.29 -3.54 4.96
N ALA A 177 -7.40 -2.96 5.44
CA ALA A 177 -8.48 -2.49 4.59
C ALA A 177 -9.10 -1.15 5.01
N GLY A 178 -9.23 -0.24 4.05
CA GLY A 178 -10.02 0.98 4.20
C GLY A 178 -11.53 0.76 4.28
N GLY A 179 -12.00 -0.47 4.01
CA GLY A 179 -13.39 -0.91 4.09
C GLY A 179 -13.55 -2.15 4.97
N GLY A 180 -14.50 -3.03 4.63
CA GLY A 180 -14.71 -4.29 5.36
C GLY A 180 -13.87 -5.44 4.80
N VAL A 181 -13.48 -6.37 5.67
CA VAL A 181 -12.67 -7.55 5.35
C VAL A 181 -13.54 -8.80 5.47
N ASN A 182 -13.55 -9.65 4.43
CA ASN A 182 -14.17 -10.98 4.49
C ASN A 182 -13.19 -12.03 3.95
N CYS A 183 -12.42 -12.67 4.83
CA CYS A 183 -11.37 -13.59 4.41
C CYS A 183 -11.43 -14.94 5.15
N GLY A 184 -10.60 -15.89 4.73
CA GLY A 184 -10.37 -17.15 5.41
C GLY A 184 -9.55 -16.96 6.68
N CYS A 185 -8.62 -17.88 6.95
CA CYS A 185 -7.63 -17.71 8.01
C CYS A 185 -6.68 -16.57 7.67
N VAL A 186 -6.21 -15.83 8.68
CA VAL A 186 -5.17 -14.80 8.54
C VAL A 186 -4.03 -15.14 9.49
N GLY A 187 -2.80 -15.19 9.00
CA GLY A 187 -1.66 -15.68 9.77
C GLY A 187 -1.21 -14.75 10.89
N ASP A 188 -1.24 -13.44 10.64
CA ASP A 188 -0.83 -12.41 11.59
C ASP A 188 -2.08 -11.64 12.07
N TYR A 189 -2.33 -10.42 11.56
CA TYR A 189 -3.39 -9.54 12.06
C TYR A 189 -4.34 -9.03 10.96
N VAL A 190 -5.46 -8.46 11.40
CA VAL A 190 -6.42 -7.79 10.51
C VAL A 190 -6.77 -6.40 11.02
N GLU A 191 -6.53 -5.38 10.20
CA GLU A 191 -6.97 -4.00 10.46
C GLU A 191 -7.99 -3.56 9.40
N ALA A 192 -9.15 -3.08 9.86
CA ALA A 192 -10.20 -2.62 8.96
C ALA A 192 -10.93 -1.39 9.48
N ARG A 193 -11.20 -0.41 8.62
CA ARG A 193 -12.12 0.68 8.99
C ARG A 193 -13.59 0.25 9.00
N GLY A 194 -13.90 -0.86 8.34
CA GLY A 194 -15.23 -1.48 8.31
C GLY A 194 -15.38 -2.62 9.31
N GLY A 195 -16.33 -3.53 9.03
CA GLY A 195 -16.45 -4.78 9.77
C GLY A 195 -15.48 -5.85 9.25
N VAL A 196 -15.12 -6.78 10.13
CA VAL A 196 -14.20 -7.90 9.85
C VAL A 196 -14.96 -9.21 10.01
N ASN A 197 -14.92 -10.07 9.00
CA ASN A 197 -15.42 -11.43 9.06
C ASN A 197 -14.33 -12.40 8.56
N CYS A 198 -13.68 -13.10 9.47
CA CYS A 198 -12.55 -13.98 9.12
C CYS A 198 -12.67 -15.37 9.76
N GLY A 199 -11.82 -16.29 9.31
CA GLY A 199 -11.49 -17.50 10.07
C GLY A 199 -10.67 -17.17 11.33
N PRO A 200 -9.84 -18.11 11.81
CA PRO A 200 -8.82 -17.83 12.81
C PRO A 200 -7.86 -16.70 12.37
N VAL A 201 -7.42 -15.90 13.33
CA VAL A 201 -6.41 -14.83 13.16
C VAL A 201 -5.29 -15.08 14.15
N GLY A 202 -4.02 -15.04 13.71
CA GLY A 202 -2.90 -15.45 14.54
C GLY A 202 -2.54 -14.48 15.66
N ASP A 203 -2.62 -13.18 15.41
CA ASP A 203 -2.29 -12.12 16.35
C ASP A 203 -3.58 -11.39 16.77
N TYR A 204 -3.87 -10.21 16.22
CA TYR A 204 -4.98 -9.36 16.67
C TYR A 204 -5.93 -8.92 15.55
N VAL A 205 -7.09 -8.39 15.95
CA VAL A 205 -8.08 -7.79 15.03
C VAL A 205 -8.50 -6.41 15.52
N GLU A 206 -8.30 -5.39 14.67
CA GLU A 206 -8.84 -4.04 14.89
C GLU A 206 -9.89 -3.71 13.82
N ALA A 207 -11.08 -3.31 14.26
CA ALA A 207 -12.17 -2.97 13.36
C ALA A 207 -12.92 -1.69 13.77
N GLY A 208 -13.14 -0.79 12.81
CA GLY A 208 -14.08 0.32 13.00
C GLY A 208 -15.55 -0.14 13.09
N GLY A 209 -15.85 -1.35 12.60
CA GLY A 209 -17.17 -1.99 12.64
C GLY A 209 -17.23 -3.17 13.62
N GLY A 210 -18.14 -4.12 13.34
CA GLY A 210 -18.23 -5.37 14.10
C GLY A 210 -17.22 -6.42 13.63
N VAL A 211 -16.84 -7.32 14.53
CA VAL A 211 -15.88 -8.39 14.30
C VAL A 211 -16.59 -9.74 14.47
N ASN A 212 -16.52 -10.60 13.44
CA ASN A 212 -16.94 -11.99 13.53
C ASN A 212 -15.80 -12.90 13.05
N CYS A 213 -15.03 -13.47 13.96
CA CYS A 213 -13.85 -14.27 13.61
C CYS A 213 -13.87 -15.65 14.27
N GLY A 214 -12.92 -16.50 13.84
CA GLY A 214 -12.54 -17.68 14.62
C GLY A 214 -11.81 -17.30 15.92
N PRO A 215 -10.93 -18.18 16.43
CA PRO A 215 -9.99 -17.79 17.48
C PRO A 215 -9.05 -16.67 17.03
N VAL A 216 -8.67 -15.80 17.96
CA VAL A 216 -7.72 -14.70 17.78
C VAL A 216 -6.60 -14.86 18.81
N GLY A 217 -5.34 -14.80 18.40
CA GLY A 217 -4.23 -15.15 19.31
C GLY A 217 -3.98 -14.15 20.42
N ASP A 218 -4.08 -12.86 20.12
CA ASP A 218 -3.81 -11.76 21.04
C ASP A 218 -5.12 -11.08 21.44
N TYR A 219 -5.50 -9.96 20.83
CA TYR A 219 -6.64 -9.14 21.25
C TYR A 219 -7.59 -8.78 20.12
N VAL A 220 -8.78 -8.29 20.50
CA VAL A 220 -9.78 -7.77 19.55
C VAL A 220 -10.28 -6.41 20.00
N GLU A 221 -10.19 -5.40 19.12
CA GLU A 221 -10.80 -4.09 19.30
C GLU A 221 -11.85 -3.81 18.22
N ALA A 222 -13.05 -3.40 18.63
CA ALA A 222 -14.17 -3.17 17.72
C ALA A 222 -15.00 -1.93 18.06
N GLY A 223 -15.24 -1.08 17.05
CA GLY A 223 -16.26 -0.03 17.11
C GLY A 223 -17.70 -0.57 17.09
N GLY A 224 -17.88 -1.87 16.80
CA GLY A 224 -19.16 -2.59 16.81
C GLY A 224 -19.22 -3.67 17.89
N GLY A 225 -19.97 -4.73 17.63
CA GLY A 225 -19.98 -5.95 18.46
C GLY A 225 -18.91 -6.94 18.04
N VAL A 226 -18.50 -7.81 18.96
CA VAL A 226 -17.50 -8.86 18.76
C VAL A 226 -18.16 -10.22 18.93
N ASN A 227 -17.95 -11.12 17.99
CA ASN A 227 -18.36 -12.52 18.04
C ASN A 227 -17.21 -13.40 17.56
N CYS A 228 -16.40 -13.88 18.50
CA CYS A 228 -15.17 -14.61 18.19
C CYS A 228 -15.11 -15.97 18.89
N GLY A 229 -14.12 -16.78 18.51
CA GLY A 229 -13.73 -17.98 19.27
C GLY A 229 -13.03 -17.62 20.59
N ALA A 230 -11.92 -18.31 20.86
CA ALA A 230 -11.04 -17.93 21.95
C ALA A 230 -10.23 -16.67 21.58
N VAL A 231 -9.95 -15.80 22.55
CA VAL A 231 -9.09 -14.62 22.42
C VAL A 231 -8.02 -14.71 23.51
N GLY A 232 -6.74 -14.60 23.16
CA GLY A 232 -5.66 -14.91 24.11
C GLY A 232 -5.40 -13.84 25.17
N GLU A 233 -5.63 -12.57 24.85
CA GLU A 233 -5.45 -11.42 25.72
C GLU A 233 -6.81 -10.79 26.04
N TYR A 234 -7.14 -9.63 25.49
CA TYR A 234 -8.34 -8.88 25.87
C TYR A 234 -9.29 -8.65 24.69
N VAL A 235 -10.53 -8.26 25.04
CA VAL A 235 -11.55 -7.86 24.06
C VAL A 235 -12.14 -6.52 24.47
N GLU A 236 -12.08 -5.53 23.57
CA GLU A 236 -12.78 -4.26 23.72
C GLU A 236 -13.78 -4.04 22.58
N ALA A 237 -15.04 -3.78 22.94
CA ALA A 237 -16.09 -3.54 21.97
C ALA A 237 -17.06 -2.45 22.44
N SER A 238 -17.46 -1.56 21.53
CA SER A 238 -18.56 -0.62 21.80
C SER A 238 -19.94 -1.30 21.83
N GLY A 239 -20.05 -2.52 21.26
CA GLY A 239 -21.26 -3.32 21.16
C GLY A 239 -21.36 -4.44 22.20
N ASP A 240 -22.01 -5.53 21.79
CA ASP A 240 -22.05 -6.78 22.55
C ASP A 240 -20.76 -7.57 22.30
N VAL A 241 -20.26 -8.27 23.32
CA VAL A 241 -19.12 -9.20 23.21
C VAL A 241 -19.63 -10.62 23.42
N LYS A 242 -19.34 -11.50 22.46
CA LYS A 242 -19.60 -12.93 22.54
C LYS A 242 -18.34 -13.71 22.16
N CYS A 243 -17.71 -14.36 23.12
CA CYS A 243 -16.49 -15.15 22.90
C CYS A 243 -16.59 -16.49 23.62
N THR A 244 -15.76 -17.48 23.24
CA THR A 244 -15.71 -18.71 24.05
C THR A 244 -14.87 -18.47 25.30
N THR A 245 -13.58 -18.18 25.12
CA THR A 245 -12.63 -17.98 26.22
C THR A 245 -11.88 -16.69 25.97
N VAL A 246 -11.65 -15.90 27.01
CA VAL A 246 -10.80 -14.69 26.94
C VAL A 246 -9.71 -14.79 28.01
N GLY A 247 -8.45 -14.74 27.60
CA GLY A 247 -7.29 -14.91 28.50
C GLY A 247 -6.95 -13.68 29.36
N GLY A 248 -7.67 -12.59 29.20
CA GLY A 248 -7.52 -11.32 29.90
C GLY A 248 -8.86 -10.61 30.04
N ASP A 249 -8.85 -9.28 29.97
CA ASP A 249 -10.01 -8.46 30.29
C ASP A 249 -11.05 -8.40 29.16
N VAL A 250 -12.32 -8.24 29.52
CA VAL A 250 -13.42 -8.02 28.58
C VAL A 250 -14.12 -6.71 28.88
N THR A 251 -14.13 -5.79 27.91
CA THR A 251 -14.88 -4.54 27.98
C THR A 251 -15.91 -4.48 26.86
N ALA A 252 -17.20 -4.34 27.23
CA ALA A 252 -18.30 -4.22 26.29
C ALA A 252 -19.18 -3.01 26.60
N GLY A 253 -19.52 -2.22 25.57
CA GLY A 253 -20.49 -1.14 25.70
C GLY A 253 -21.93 -1.63 25.95
N ARG A 254 -22.21 -2.90 25.63
CA ARG A 254 -23.52 -3.56 25.88
C ARG A 254 -23.35 -4.84 26.69
N ASN A 255 -23.78 -5.98 26.17
CA ASN A 255 -23.79 -7.23 26.93
C ASN A 255 -22.49 -8.02 26.71
N VAL A 256 -22.11 -8.84 27.69
CA VAL A 256 -21.05 -9.84 27.59
C VAL A 256 -21.67 -11.22 27.72
N GLU A 257 -21.36 -12.10 26.76
CA GLU A 257 -21.70 -13.52 26.76
C GLU A 257 -20.42 -14.34 26.49
N CYS A 258 -19.71 -14.75 27.53
CA CYS A 258 -18.49 -15.56 27.40
C CYS A 258 -18.64 -16.92 28.09
N GLU A 259 -17.81 -17.91 27.78
CA GLU A 259 -17.71 -19.10 28.65
C GLU A 259 -16.77 -18.79 29.81
N ASP A 260 -15.49 -18.62 29.53
CA ASP A 260 -14.45 -18.40 30.55
C ASP A 260 -13.71 -17.07 30.31
N VAL A 261 -13.51 -16.29 31.37
CA VAL A 261 -12.71 -15.06 31.32
C VAL A 261 -11.67 -15.08 32.46
N ALA A 262 -10.40 -14.95 32.11
CA ALA A 262 -9.32 -14.94 33.10
C ALA A 262 -9.06 -13.56 33.73
N GLY A 263 -9.47 -12.47 33.06
CA GLY A 263 -9.38 -11.11 33.57
C GLY A 263 -10.68 -10.55 34.14
N ASP A 264 -10.75 -9.22 34.21
CA ASP A 264 -11.92 -8.47 34.65
C ASP A 264 -12.97 -8.38 33.54
N VAL A 265 -14.24 -8.32 33.90
CA VAL A 265 -15.36 -8.14 32.96
C VAL A 265 -16.09 -6.84 33.26
N THR A 266 -16.11 -5.93 32.29
CA THR A 266 -16.88 -4.68 32.34
C THR A 266 -17.90 -4.63 31.21
N ALA A 267 -19.18 -4.51 31.54
CA ALA A 267 -20.27 -4.45 30.57
C ALA A 267 -21.25 -3.30 30.88
N GLY A 268 -21.63 -2.53 29.86
CA GLY A 268 -22.72 -1.54 29.98
C GLY A 268 -24.10 -2.17 30.19
N GLY A 269 -24.27 -3.46 29.90
CA GLY A 269 -25.51 -4.22 29.97
C GLY A 269 -25.43 -5.43 30.89
N LYS A 270 -25.92 -6.57 30.41
CA LYS A 270 -25.91 -7.87 31.12
C LYS A 270 -24.56 -8.57 30.92
N VAL A 271 -24.05 -9.20 31.97
CA VAL A 271 -22.94 -10.17 31.91
C VAL A 271 -23.50 -11.58 32.10
N THR A 272 -23.16 -12.47 31.17
CA THR A 272 -23.45 -13.91 31.24
C THR A 272 -22.15 -14.67 30.98
N CYS A 273 -21.58 -15.31 32.01
CA CYS A 273 -20.38 -16.12 31.88
C CYS A 273 -20.53 -17.47 32.57
N LYS A 274 -19.71 -18.48 32.23
CA LYS A 274 -19.59 -19.69 33.05
C LYS A 274 -18.60 -19.46 34.19
N ASN A 275 -17.45 -18.88 33.89
CA ASN A 275 -16.40 -18.57 34.88
C ASN A 275 -15.78 -17.19 34.60
N VAL A 276 -15.46 -16.46 35.67
CA VAL A 276 -14.68 -15.21 35.63
C VAL A 276 -13.70 -15.23 36.80
N GLU A 277 -12.40 -15.15 36.52
CA GLU A 277 -11.36 -15.13 37.58
C GLU A 277 -11.18 -13.74 38.21
N GLY A 278 -11.43 -12.67 37.44
CA GLY A 278 -11.36 -11.28 37.88
C GLY A 278 -12.67 -10.70 38.44
N ASP A 279 -12.72 -9.38 38.54
CA ASP A 279 -13.89 -8.64 39.02
C ASP A 279 -14.94 -8.45 37.90
N VAL A 280 -16.23 -8.50 38.26
CA VAL A 280 -17.35 -8.32 37.32
C VAL A 280 -18.12 -7.03 37.60
N THR A 281 -18.16 -6.14 36.62
CA THR A 281 -18.98 -4.92 36.61
C THR A 281 -20.01 -4.97 35.49
N ALA A 282 -21.30 -4.91 35.84
CA ALA A 282 -22.40 -4.92 34.88
C ALA A 282 -23.35 -3.74 35.10
N GLY A 283 -23.80 -3.12 34.01
CA GLY A 283 -24.81 -2.05 34.05
C GLY A 283 -26.25 -2.53 34.29
N SER A 284 -26.52 -3.84 34.16
CA SER A 284 -27.85 -4.43 34.36
C SER A 284 -27.86 -5.60 35.36
N SER A 285 -27.39 -6.77 34.95
CA SER A 285 -27.44 -8.00 35.75
C SER A 285 -26.23 -8.89 35.46
N VAL A 286 -25.86 -9.71 36.43
CA VAL A 286 -24.75 -10.67 36.34
C VAL A 286 -25.31 -12.07 36.52
N GLU A 287 -25.01 -12.96 35.57
CA GLU A 287 -25.31 -14.39 35.62
C GLU A 287 -24.00 -15.16 35.40
N ILE A 288 -23.47 -15.78 36.46
CA ILE A 288 -22.32 -16.68 36.39
C ILE A 288 -22.83 -18.10 36.63
N GLU A 289 -22.85 -18.92 35.57
CA GLU A 289 -23.33 -20.30 35.63
C GLU A 289 -22.19 -21.25 36.02
N ASP A 290 -22.05 -21.51 37.32
CA ASP A 290 -21.12 -22.51 37.85
C ASP A 290 -21.42 -23.91 37.28
N ILE A 291 -20.48 -24.51 36.53
CA ILE A 291 -20.47 -25.96 36.31
C ILE A 291 -19.82 -26.62 37.53
N ASN A 292 -20.59 -26.72 38.61
CA ASN A 292 -20.37 -27.74 39.64
C ASN A 292 -21.68 -28.49 39.87
N ASN A 293 -21.87 -29.56 39.09
CA ASN A 293 -22.62 -30.74 39.52
C ASN A 293 -22.03 -32.00 38.87
#